data_AF-A0A4R0G7R2-F1
#
_entry.id   AF-A0A4R0G7R2-F1
#
_cell.length_a   1.000
_cell.length_b   1.000
_cell.length_c   1.000
_cell.angle_alpha   90.00
_cell.angle_beta   90.00
_cell.angle_gamma   90.00
#
_symmetry.space_group_name_H-M   'P 1'
#
loop_
_entity.id
_entity.type
_entity.pdbx_description
1 polymer ?
#
loop_
_entity_poly.entity_id
_entity_poly.type
_entity_poly.pdbx_seq_one_letter_code
_entity_poly.pdbx_strand_id
1 'polypeptide(L)'
;MNNNSNQQFKSLHDEVDNNRKQANAGISGAMAMAGLPQVQTNQHVMFSAGGATYNGESALAVGASVNFNANVIAKVSFSDDTANNMGASVGIGMGF
;
A
#
# COMPACT_ATOMS: atom_id res chain seq x y z
N MET A 1 -42.19 9.24 -11.12
CA MET A 1 -41.48 8.97 -9.85
C MET A 1 -40.65 7.67 -9.85
N ASN A 2 -40.74 6.80 -10.86
CA ASN A 2 -40.03 5.50 -10.89
C ASN A 2 -38.55 5.57 -11.38
N ASN A 3 -38.18 6.63 -12.09
CA ASN A 3 -36.84 6.74 -12.70
C ASN A 3 -35.77 7.19 -11.70
N ASN A 4 -36.13 8.05 -10.74
CA ASN A 4 -35.19 8.55 -9.72
C ASN A 4 -34.78 7.45 -8.74
N SER A 5 -35.69 6.56 -8.33
CA SER A 5 -35.37 5.45 -7.42
C SER A 5 -34.46 4.41 -8.08
N ASN A 6 -34.68 4.07 -9.37
CA ASN A 6 -33.78 3.18 -10.10
C ASN A 6 -32.40 3.81 -10.35
N GLN A 7 -32.33 5.12 -10.59
CA GLN A 7 -31.06 5.84 -10.73
C GLN A 7 -30.29 5.89 -9.41
N GLN A 8 -30.97 6.14 -8.29
CA GLN A 8 -30.37 6.13 -6.96
C GLN A 8 -29.85 4.72 -6.59
N PHE A 9 -30.63 3.68 -6.87
CA PHE A 9 -30.22 2.31 -6.60
C PHE A 9 -29.00 1.91 -7.44
N LYS A 10 -28.98 2.25 -8.73
CA LYS A 10 -27.82 2.02 -9.59
C LYS A 10 -26.58 2.76 -9.09
N SER A 11 -26.74 4.03 -8.72
CA SER A 11 -25.63 4.86 -8.21
C SER A 11 -25.04 4.26 -6.92
N LEU A 12 -25.90 3.75 -6.02
CA LEU A 12 -25.46 3.07 -4.81
C LEU A 12 -24.71 1.78 -5.13
N HIS A 13 -25.19 1.00 -6.09
CA HIS A 13 -24.50 -0.22 -6.51
C HIS A 13 -23.10 0.10 -7.08
N ASP A 14 -23.03 1.09 -7.97
CA ASP A 14 -21.76 1.57 -8.54
C ASP A 14 -20.82 2.09 -7.44
N GLU A 15 -21.34 2.78 -6.42
CA GLU A 15 -20.56 3.25 -5.26
C GLU A 15 -20.02 2.09 -4.41
N VAL A 16 -20.84 1.06 -4.15
CA VAL A 16 -20.42 -0.13 -3.41
C VAL A 16 -19.31 -0.88 -4.14
N ASP A 17 -19.44 -1.06 -5.46
CA ASP A 17 -18.44 -1.74 -6.27
C ASP A 17 -17.14 -0.93 -6.36
N ASN A 18 -17.24 0.39 -6.48
CA ASN A 18 -16.08 1.28 -6.43
C ASN A 18 -15.37 1.23 -5.08
N ASN A 19 -16.13 1.23 -3.97
CA ASN A 19 -15.56 1.12 -2.63
C ASN A 19 -14.85 -0.22 -2.43
N ARG A 20 -15.43 -1.33 -2.92
CA ARG A 20 -14.80 -2.65 -2.90
C ARG A 20 -13.49 -2.65 -3.69
N LYS A 21 -13.48 -2.04 -4.88
CA LYS A 21 -12.28 -1.90 -5.71
C LYS A 21 -11.19 -1.10 -4.99
N GLN A 22 -11.52 0.09 -4.47
CA GLN A 22 -10.58 0.94 -3.75
C GLN A 22 -10.01 0.24 -2.51
N ALA A 23 -10.86 -0.46 -1.74
CA ALA A 23 -10.42 -1.22 -0.58
C ALA A 23 -9.44 -2.35 -0.96
N ASN A 24 -9.74 -3.12 -2.01
CA ASN A 24 -8.86 -4.17 -2.49
C ASN A 24 -7.51 -3.63 -2.98
N ALA A 25 -7.54 -2.52 -3.73
CA ALA A 25 -6.34 -1.86 -4.24
C ALA A 25 -5.47 -1.34 -3.08
N GLY A 26 -6.08 -0.69 -2.09
CA GLY A 26 -5.36 -0.24 -0.89
C GLY A 26 -4.73 -1.37 -0.08
N ILE A 27 -5.40 -2.53 0.05
CA ILE A 27 -4.83 -3.72 0.69
C ILE A 27 -3.63 -4.23 -0.11
N SER A 28 -3.71 -4.26 -1.44
CA SER A 28 -2.56 -4.63 -2.27
C SER A 28 -1.38 -3.66 -2.07
N GLY A 29 -1.64 -2.35 -1.92
CA GLY A 29 -0.61 -1.35 -1.60
C GLY A 29 0.06 -1.62 -0.26
N ALA A 30 -0.72 -1.93 0.77
CA ALA A 30 -0.19 -2.32 2.08
C ALA A 30 0.67 -3.58 2.03
N MET A 31 0.24 -4.62 1.29
CA MET A 31 1.03 -5.83 1.11
C MET A 31 2.32 -5.56 0.32
N ALA A 32 2.27 -4.72 -0.72
CA ALA A 32 3.44 -4.34 -1.49
C ALA A 32 4.47 -3.63 -0.59
N MET A 33 4.04 -2.68 0.25
CA MET A 33 4.91 -2.00 1.24
C MET A 33 5.49 -2.95 2.29
N ALA A 34 4.68 -3.90 2.77
CA ALA A 34 5.11 -4.90 3.75
C ALA A 34 6.17 -5.86 3.18
N GLY A 35 6.05 -6.20 1.89
CA GLY A 35 7.00 -7.05 1.17
C GLY A 35 8.35 -6.39 0.85
N LEU A 36 8.47 -5.06 1.03
CA LEU A 36 9.72 -4.34 0.73
C LEU A 36 10.88 -4.82 1.62
N PRO A 37 12.01 -5.27 1.05
CA PRO A 37 13.20 -5.60 1.82
C PRO A 37 13.69 -4.43 2.69
N GLN A 38 14.28 -4.78 3.83
CA GLN A 38 14.88 -3.86 4.80
C GLN A 38 16.41 -4.00 4.78
N VAL A 39 17.10 -2.88 5.01
CA VAL A 39 18.57 -2.81 5.11
C VAL A 39 19.12 -3.80 6.14
N GLN A 40 20.21 -4.49 5.79
CA GLN A 40 20.90 -5.42 6.68
C GLN A 40 21.92 -4.69 7.54
N THR A 41 22.26 -5.22 8.72
CA THR A 41 23.14 -4.59 9.73
C THR A 41 24.47 -4.04 9.18
N ASN A 42 25.01 -4.64 8.12
CA ASN A 42 26.28 -4.23 7.52
C ASN A 42 26.14 -3.17 6.41
N GLN A 43 24.95 -2.64 6.18
CA GLN A 43 24.65 -1.62 5.17
C GLN A 43 24.04 -0.39 5.84
N HIS A 44 24.36 0.80 5.34
CA HIS A 44 23.81 2.06 5.89
C HIS A 44 22.45 2.43 5.31
N VAL A 45 22.22 2.13 4.03
CA VAL A 45 20.99 2.47 3.32
C VAL A 45 20.61 1.36 2.35
N MET A 46 19.32 1.12 2.16
CA MET A 46 18.77 0.24 1.14
C MET A 46 17.57 0.88 0.50
N PHE A 47 17.53 0.90 -0.84
CA PHE A 47 16.34 1.18 -1.62
C PHE A 47 15.66 -0.14 -1.97
N SER A 48 14.34 -0.18 -1.84
CA SER A 48 13.53 -1.36 -2.12
C SER A 48 12.38 -1.00 -3.05
N ALA A 49 11.97 -1.96 -3.85
CA ALA A 49 10.76 -1.91 -4.66
C ALA A 49 10.08 -3.28 -4.59
N GLY A 50 8.75 -3.29 -4.67
CA GLY A 50 7.95 -4.48 -4.52
C GLY A 50 6.59 -4.31 -5.19
N GLY A 51 5.91 -5.42 -5.42
CA GLY A 51 4.55 -5.42 -5.93
C GLY A 51 3.72 -6.48 -5.22
N ALA A 52 2.43 -6.28 -5.18
CA ALA A 52 1.50 -7.24 -4.61
C ALA A 52 0.17 -7.21 -5.35
N THR A 53 -0.56 -8.32 -5.28
CA THR A 53 -1.88 -8.47 -5.89
C THR A 53 -2.86 -8.92 -4.83
N TYR A 54 -4.07 -8.36 -4.80
CA TYR A 54 -5.12 -8.73 -3.87
C TYR A 54 -6.50 -8.66 -4.52
N ASN A 55 -7.22 -9.79 -4.54
CA ASN A 55 -8.63 -9.84 -4.91
C ASN A 55 -8.98 -9.11 -6.23
N GLY A 56 -8.12 -9.28 -7.25
CA GLY A 56 -8.27 -8.67 -8.59
C GLY A 56 -7.54 -7.34 -8.79
N GLU A 57 -7.09 -6.69 -7.73
CA GLU A 57 -6.31 -5.44 -7.78
C GLU A 57 -4.81 -5.69 -7.57
N SER A 58 -3.99 -4.75 -8.02
CA SER A 58 -2.53 -4.82 -7.88
C SER A 58 -1.97 -3.49 -7.40
N ALA A 59 -0.83 -3.55 -6.73
CA ALA A 59 -0.11 -2.37 -6.32
C ALA A 59 1.39 -2.55 -6.43
N LEU A 60 2.07 -1.42 -6.55
CA LEU A 60 3.50 -1.27 -6.51
C LEU A 60 3.87 -0.46 -5.27
N ALA A 61 5.02 -0.78 -4.69
CA ALA A 61 5.59 -0.02 -3.61
C ALA A 61 7.08 0.19 -3.84
N VAL A 62 7.57 1.31 -3.32
CA VAL A 62 8.97 1.65 -3.25
C VAL A 62 9.29 2.13 -1.85
N GLY A 63 10.52 1.95 -1.39
CA GLY A 63 10.90 2.40 -0.07
C GLY A 63 12.40 2.58 0.07
N ALA A 64 12.76 3.20 1.18
CA ALA A 64 14.13 3.34 1.62
C ALA A 64 14.21 2.96 3.09
N SER A 65 15.26 2.25 3.47
CA SER A 65 15.56 1.94 4.87
C SER A 65 16.99 2.30 5.21
N VAL A 66 17.21 2.74 6.44
CA VAL A 66 18.47 3.29 6.93
C VAL A 66 18.79 2.67 8.29
N ASN A 67 20.03 2.22 8.45
CA ASN A 67 20.57 1.82 9.75
C ASN A 67 21.22 3.01 10.42
N PHE A 68 20.66 3.42 11.57
CA PHE A 68 21.28 4.46 12.41
C PHE A 68 22.48 3.90 13.19
N ASN A 69 22.39 2.65 13.63
CA ASN A 69 23.47 1.89 14.24
C ASN A 69 23.22 0.39 14.00
N ALA A 70 24.02 -0.49 14.61
CA ALA A 70 23.89 -1.94 14.44
C ALA A 70 22.55 -2.53 14.95
N ASN A 71 21.82 -1.75 15.75
CA ASN A 71 20.63 -2.18 16.47
C ASN A 71 19.36 -1.44 16.03
N VAL A 72 19.46 -0.29 15.36
CA VAL A 72 18.33 0.61 15.09
C VAL A 72 18.19 0.86 13.59
N ILE A 73 16.99 0.59 13.07
CA ILE A 73 16.64 0.73 11.66
C ILE A 73 15.41 1.63 11.52
N ALA A 74 15.44 2.57 10.58
CA ALA A 74 14.23 3.24 10.08
C ALA A 74 13.91 2.83 8.65
N LYS A 75 12.63 2.90 8.30
CA LYS A 75 12.13 2.64 6.95
C LYS A 75 11.04 3.63 6.60
N VAL A 76 11.07 4.11 5.37
CA VAL A 76 10.00 4.87 4.72
C VAL A 76 9.59 4.13 3.46
N SER A 77 8.29 4.07 3.18
CA SER A 77 7.74 3.41 2.00
C SER A 77 6.62 4.24 1.40
N PHE A 78 6.45 4.11 0.09
CA PHE A 78 5.38 4.70 -0.70
C PHE A 78 4.77 3.59 -1.57
N SER A 79 3.47 3.67 -1.84
CA SER A 79 2.80 2.76 -2.75
C SER A 79 1.87 3.49 -3.70
N ASP A 80 1.62 2.86 -4.83
CA ASP A 80 0.60 3.24 -5.79
C ASP A 80 -0.11 1.98 -6.27
N ASP A 81 -1.42 2.06 -6.52
CA ASP A 81 -2.25 0.91 -6.84
C ASP A 81 -3.06 1.10 -8.13
N THR A 82 -3.68 0.01 -8.62
CA THR A 82 -4.47 0.01 -9.86
C THR A 82 -5.73 0.88 -9.82
N ALA A 83 -6.12 1.36 -8.65
CA ALA A 83 -7.19 2.34 -8.48
C ALA A 83 -6.68 3.78 -8.36
N ASN A 84 -5.37 4.01 -8.56
CA ASN A 84 -4.67 5.29 -8.41
C ASN A 84 -4.69 5.84 -6.98
N ASN A 85 -4.73 4.96 -5.97
CA ASN A 85 -4.53 5.41 -4.60
C ASN A 85 -3.05 5.40 -4.25
N MET A 86 -2.58 6.55 -3.76
CA MET A 86 -1.23 6.68 -3.23
C MET A 86 -1.23 6.43 -1.71
N GLY A 87 -0.25 5.67 -1.23
CA GLY A 87 -0.02 5.39 0.18
C GLY A 87 1.41 5.73 0.60
N ALA A 88 1.61 6.02 1.89
CA ALA A 88 2.93 6.20 2.47
C ALA A 88 2.98 5.64 3.89
N SER A 89 4.14 5.14 4.30
CA SER A 89 4.37 4.63 5.66
C SER A 89 5.79 4.93 6.14
N VAL A 90 5.95 5.04 7.45
CA VAL A 90 7.24 5.18 8.13
C VAL A 90 7.26 4.27 9.35
N GLY A 91 8.42 3.69 9.66
CA GLY A 91 8.61 2.82 10.81
C GLY A 91 10.04 2.87 11.35
N ILE A 92 10.18 2.54 12.64
CA ILE A 92 11.46 2.38 13.32
C ILE A 92 11.46 1.06 14.10
N GLY A 93 12.59 0.37 14.12
CA GLY A 93 12.78 -0.87 14.86
C GLY A 93 14.13 -0.87 15.59
N MET A 94 14.17 -1.50 16.76
CA MET A 94 15.38 -1.68 17.56
C MET A 94 15.51 -3.16 17.96
N GLY A 95 16.65 -3.78 17.66
CA GLY A 95 16.99 -5.15 18.06
C GLY A 95 18.10 -5.16 19.12
N PHE A 96 18.05 -6.12 20.06
CA PHE A 96 19.03 -6.31 21.14
C PHE A 96 19.57 -7.75 21.14
#